data_AF-A0A820RNC2-F1
#
_entry.id   AF-A0A820RNC2-F1
#
_cell.length_a   1.000
_cell.length_b   1.000
_cell.length_c   1.000
_cell.angle_alpha   90.00
_cell.angle_beta   90.00
_cell.angle_gamma   90.00
#
_symmetry.space_group_name_H-M   'P 1'
#
loop_
_entity.id
_entity.type
_entity.pdbx_description
1 polymer ?
#
loop_
_entity_poly.entity_id
_entity_poly.type
_entity_poly.pdbx_seq_one_letter_code
_entity_poly.pdbx_strand_id
1 'polypeptide(L)' 'LTTCLISAYKQDCAVGPAYWCKSFQNAEDCGALRHCTDTVWRYDGKHTNVDLSTKCEWCQKIIENTHKAINNIVNNEVCY' A
#
# COMPACT_ATOMS: atom_id res chain seq x y z
N LEU A 1 5.80 26.98 -14.70
CA LEU A 1 4.79 26.31 -15.54
C LEU A 1 4.94 24.81 -15.31
N THR A 2 4.43 24.33 -14.18
CA THR A 2 4.54 22.94 -13.75
C THR A 2 3.39 22.18 -14.40
N THR A 3 3.66 21.46 -15.48
CA THR A 3 2.64 20.66 -16.17
C THR A 3 2.34 19.41 -15.33
N CYS A 4 1.30 19.48 -14.50
CA CYS A 4 0.61 18.30 -13.97
C CYS A 4 -0.22 17.71 -15.12
N LEU A 5 0.46 17.12 -16.11
CA LEU A 5 -0.20 16.39 -17.19
C LEU A 5 -0.38 14.95 -16.72
N ILE A 6 -1.56 14.72 -16.15
CA ILE A 6 -2.14 13.41 -15.90
C ILE A 6 -1.34 12.67 -14.81
N SER A 7 -1.83 12.67 -13.57
CA SER A 7 -1.49 11.59 -12.64
C SER A 7 -1.71 10.31 -13.42
N ALA A 8 -0.62 9.60 -13.75
CA ALA A 8 -0.68 8.43 -14.60
C ALA A 8 -1.59 7.43 -13.90
N TYR A 9 -2.88 7.41 -14.27
CA TYR A 9 -3.79 6.35 -13.86
C TYR A 9 -3.18 5.09 -14.42
N LYS A 10 -2.45 4.37 -13.56
CA LYS A 10 -1.83 3.11 -13.94
C LYS A 10 -2.96 2.23 -14.41
N GLN A 11 -2.92 1.82 -15.68
CA GLN A 11 -3.98 1.02 -16.30
C GLN A 11 -4.26 -0.24 -15.48
N ASP A 12 -3.25 -0.74 -14.77
CA ASP A 12 -3.35 -1.88 -13.86
C ASP A 12 -4.32 -1.67 -12.70
N CYS A 13 -4.60 -0.42 -12.29
CA CYS A 13 -5.60 -0.12 -11.27
C CYS A 13 -7.03 -0.50 -11.73
N ALA A 14 -7.28 -0.61 -13.03
CA ALA A 14 -8.56 -1.05 -13.58
C ALA A 14 -8.85 -2.55 -13.32
N VAL A 15 -7.82 -3.33 -12.94
CA VAL A 15 -7.96 -4.75 -12.60
C VAL A 15 -8.77 -4.95 -11.29
N GLY A 16 -8.81 -3.93 -10.43
CA GLY A 16 -9.65 -3.93 -9.22
C GLY A 16 -9.04 -4.63 -7.99
N PRO A 17 -9.83 -4.92 -6.93
CA PRO A 17 -9.46 -5.42 -5.57
C PRO A 17 -8.28 -6.38 -5.51
N ALA A 18 -8.29 -7.38 -6.37
CA ALA A 18 -7.25 -8.39 -6.40
C ALA A 18 -5.85 -7.83 -6.75
N TYR A 19 -5.77 -6.73 -7.52
CA TYR A 19 -4.51 -6.14 -7.97
C TYR A 19 -3.95 -5.10 -6.99
N TRP A 20 -4.70 -4.02 -6.74
CA TRP A 20 -4.28 -2.95 -5.83
C TRP A 20 -4.04 -3.44 -4.39
N CYS A 21 -4.81 -4.41 -3.87
CA CYS A 21 -4.57 -4.95 -2.52
C CYS A 21 -3.56 -6.11 -2.46
N LYS A 22 -2.87 -6.41 -3.58
CA LYS A 22 -1.83 -7.45 -3.62
C LYS A 22 -0.55 -7.02 -2.90
N SER A 23 -0.24 -5.72 -2.88
CA SER A 23 0.94 -5.17 -2.24
C SER A 23 0.69 -3.74 -1.75
N PHE A 24 1.50 -3.29 -0.80
CA PHE A 24 1.44 -1.90 -0.32
C PHE A 24 1.69 -0.89 -1.45
N GLN A 25 2.66 -1.16 -2.33
CA GLN A 25 3.00 -0.26 -3.44
C GLN A 25 1.84 -0.14 -4.43
N ASN A 26 1.19 -1.24 -4.80
CA ASN A 26 0.06 -1.19 -5.72
C ASN A 26 -1.11 -0.42 -5.10
N ALA A 27 -1.30 -0.57 -3.78
CA ALA A 27 -2.34 0.14 -3.06
C ALA A 27 -2.06 1.65 -2.98
N GLU A 28 -0.79 2.04 -2.81
CA GLU A 28 -0.35 3.44 -2.85
C GLU A 28 -0.53 4.03 -4.26
N ASP A 29 0.03 3.36 -5.28
CA ASP A 29 -0.03 3.77 -6.70
C ASP A 29 -1.48 3.96 -7.19
N CYS A 30 -2.42 3.15 -6.70
CA CYS A 30 -3.83 3.20 -7.07
C CYS A 30 -4.72 4.01 -6.12
N GLY A 31 -4.17 4.69 -5.10
CA GLY A 31 -4.97 5.43 -4.11
C GLY A 31 -5.91 4.55 -3.27
N ALA A 32 -5.60 3.27 -3.16
CA ALA A 32 -6.39 2.20 -2.54
C ALA A 32 -6.17 2.00 -1.05
N LEU A 33 -5.12 2.63 -0.49
CA LEU A 33 -4.45 2.11 0.69
C LEU A 33 -5.38 1.91 1.89
N ARG A 34 -6.34 2.84 2.08
CA ARG A 34 -7.36 2.74 3.13
C ARG A 34 -8.27 1.53 2.94
N HIS A 35 -8.76 1.28 1.71
CA HIS A 35 -9.60 0.13 1.42
C HIS A 35 -8.88 -1.19 1.74
N CYS A 36 -7.66 -1.35 1.24
CA CYS A 36 -6.88 -2.57 1.46
C CYS A 36 -6.56 -2.79 2.93
N THR A 37 -6.20 -1.74 3.67
CA THR A 37 -5.88 -1.84 5.10
C THR A 37 -7.11 -2.19 5.94
N ASP A 38 -8.24 -1.54 5.72
CA ASP A 38 -9.42 -1.69 6.58
C ASP A 38 -10.19 -2.99 6.31
N THR A 39 -10.17 -3.47 5.06
CA THR A 39 -11.07 -4.54 4.61
C THR A 39 -10.35 -5.83 4.22
N VAL A 40 -9.14 -5.75 3.66
CA VAL A 40 -8.43 -6.92 3.12
C VAL A 40 -7.36 -7.43 4.08
N TRP A 41 -6.40 -6.57 4.46
CA TRP A 41 -5.25 -6.96 5.29
C TRP A 41 -5.54 -6.98 6.79
N ARG A 42 -6.69 -6.43 7.21
CA ARG A 42 -7.13 -6.54 8.61
C ARG A 42 -7.64 -7.94 8.96
N TYR A 43 -8.14 -8.67 7.97
CA TYR A 43 -8.89 -9.92 8.15
C TYR A 43 -8.33 -11.09 7.35
N ASP A 44 -7.15 -10.94 6.77
CA ASP A 44 -6.51 -11.96 5.92
C ASP A 44 -6.21 -13.28 6.66
N GLY A 45 -6.49 -13.39 7.96
CA GLY A 45 -6.65 -14.67 8.67
C GLY A 45 -5.36 -15.48 8.80
N LYS A 46 -4.27 -15.03 8.14
CA LYS A 46 -2.94 -15.62 8.17
C LYS A 46 -2.20 -15.40 9.49
N HIS A 47 -2.82 -14.75 10.47
CA HIS A 47 -2.20 -14.41 11.74
C HIS A 47 -2.95 -15.01 12.96
N THR A 48 -3.97 -15.85 12.73
CA THR A 48 -4.85 -16.34 13.81
C THR A 48 -4.41 -17.67 14.44
N ASN A 49 -3.40 -18.35 13.91
CA ASN A 49 -2.81 -19.57 14.50
C ASN A 49 -1.31 -19.70 14.16
N VAL A 50 -0.54 -18.63 14.38
CA VAL A 50 0.86 -18.61 13.90
C VAL A 50 1.86 -18.28 14.99
N ASP A 51 3.00 -18.96 14.89
CA ASP A 51 4.15 -18.81 15.77
C ASP A 51 4.67 -17.36 15.82
N LEU A 52 5.57 -17.11 16.76
CA LEU A 52 6.16 -15.79 16.99
C LEU A 52 6.88 -15.25 15.74
N SER A 53 7.45 -16.11 14.89
CA SER A 53 8.20 -15.70 13.70
C SER A 53 7.29 -15.01 12.68
N THR A 54 6.08 -15.54 12.46
CA THR A 54 5.15 -14.94 11.49
C THR A 54 4.56 -13.61 11.98
N LYS A 55 4.41 -13.43 13.30
CA LYS A 55 4.06 -12.13 13.88
C LYS A 55 5.18 -11.10 13.70
N CYS A 56 6.43 -11.51 13.88
CA CYS A 56 7.60 -10.65 13.65
C CYS A 56 7.69 -10.21 12.18
N GLU A 57 7.55 -11.14 11.23
CA GLU A 57 7.58 -10.82 9.80
C GLU A 57 6.49 -9.81 9.40
N TRP A 58 5.29 -9.97 9.94
CA TRP A 58 4.19 -9.03 9.71
C TRP A 58 4.51 -7.64 10.29
N CYS A 59 5.00 -7.58 11.52
CA CYS A 59 5.39 -6.33 12.18
C CYS A 59 6.51 -5.61 11.40
N GLN A 60 7.53 -6.36 10.96
CA GLN A 60 8.61 -5.84 10.13
C GLN A 60 8.07 -5.24 8.83
N LYS A 61 7.17 -5.95 8.13
CA LYS A 61 6.51 -5.43 6.92
C LYS A 61 5.73 -4.14 7.16
N ILE A 62 5.03 -4.01 8.29
CA ILE A 62 4.33 -2.77 8.64
C ILE A 62 5.30 -1.62 8.84
N ILE A 63 6.39 -1.84 9.57
CA ILE A 63 7.42 -0.82 9.81
C ILE A 63 8.06 -0.39 8.48
N GLU A 64 8.42 -1.35 7.63
CA GLU A 64 8.98 -1.08 6.30
C GLU A 64 8.05 -0.25 5.43
N ASN A 65 6.76 -0.63 5.36
CA ASN A 65 5.76 0.10 4.58
C ASN A 65 5.52 1.51 5.13
N THR A 66 5.49 1.66 6.46
CA THR A 66 5.34 2.96 7.11
C THR A 66 6.53 3.85 6.81
N HIS A 67 7.75 3.31 6.90
CA HIS A 67 8.97 4.04 6.59
C HIS A 67 9.00 4.52 5.13
N LYS A 68 8.62 3.66 4.18
CA LYS A 68 8.48 4.03 2.77
C LYS A 68 7.47 5.14 2.55
N ALA A 69 6.27 5.04 3.15
CA ALA A 69 5.25 6.08 3.05
C ALA A 69 5.72 7.42 3.62
N ILE A 70 6.39 7.41 4.77
CA ILE A 70 6.99 8.62 5.36
C ILE A 70 8.04 9.21 4.42
N ASN A 71 8.93 8.38 3.86
CA ASN A 71 9.95 8.86 2.93
C ASN A 71 9.34 9.43 1.65
N ASN A 72 8.24 8.87 1.15
CA ASN A 72 7.51 9.44 0.02
C ASN A 72 6.92 10.81 0.35
N ILE A 73 6.40 11.01 1.56
CA ILE A 73 5.90 12.33 2.02
C ILE A 73 7.04 13.34 2.16
N VAL A 74 8.19 12.92 2.68
CA VAL A 74 9.33 13.80 2.93
C VAL A 74 10.08 14.14 1.63
N ASN A 75 10.18 13.20 0.69
CA ASN A 75 11.07 13.32 -0.47
C ASN A 75 10.35 13.50 -1.81
N ASN A 76 9.02 13.38 -1.90
CA ASN A 76 8.31 13.48 -3.19
C ASN A 76 7.46 14.74 -3.29
N GLU A 77 7.64 15.44 -4.41
CA GLU A 77 6.93 16.65 -4.82
C GLU A 77 5.43 16.36 -4.96
N VAL A 78 4.61 17.03 -4.15
CA VAL A 78 3.15 16.94 -4.23
C VAL A 78 2.68 17.73 -5.44
N CYS A 79 2.35 17.06 -6.54
CA CYS A 79 1.45 17.60 -7.56
C CYS A 79 0.02 17.17 -7.20
N TYR A 80 -0.79 18.12 -6.74
CA TYR A 80 -2.25 17.98 -6.59
C TYR A 80 -2.95 17.92 -7.95
#